data_AF-A0A1C7IAM7-F1
#
_entry.id   AF-A0A1C7IAM7-F1
#
_cell.length_a   1.000
_cell.length_b   1.000
_cell.length_c   1.000
_cell.angle_alpha   90.00
_cell.angle_beta   90.00
_cell.angle_gamma   90.00
#
_symmetry.space_group_name_H-M   'P 1'
#
loop_
_entity.id
_entity.type
_entity.pdbx_description
1 polymer ?
#
loop_
_entity_poly.entity_id
_entity_poly.type
_entity_poly.pdbx_seq_one_letter_code
_entity_poly.pdbx_strand_id
1 'polypeptide(L)'
;MEKEDILNKAKQEKNKEFENAINQKATMQGTIAMASICIIIFVIKVVMSDIKGLEKVIPFYDTVAILWGYMMVVYFSLYRKMHENKHLLIGIGSLIVFTIYMYKFICTLL
;
A
#
# COMPACT_ATOMS: atom_id res chain seq x y z
N MET A 1 29.94 26.73 -18.13
CA MET A 1 28.77 26.40 -17.28
C MET A 1 28.13 27.71 -16.88
N GLU A 2 26.99 28.02 -17.49
CA GLU A 2 26.27 29.26 -17.21
C GLU A 2 25.60 29.18 -15.84
N LYS A 3 25.54 30.30 -15.11
CA LYS A 3 24.99 30.37 -13.74
C LYS A 3 23.54 29.88 -13.67
N GLU A 4 22.80 29.91 -14.78
CA GLU A 4 21.45 29.35 -14.91
C GLU A 4 21.41 27.83 -14.80
N ASP A 5 22.38 27.09 -15.33
CA ASP A 5 22.43 25.62 -15.23
C ASP A 5 22.64 25.18 -13.78
N ILE A 6 23.46 25.91 -13.03
CA ILE A 6 23.74 25.64 -11.62
C ILE A 6 22.49 25.94 -10.78
N LEU A 7 21.78 27.03 -11.09
CA LEU A 7 20.54 27.40 -10.41
C LEU A 7 19.41 26.41 -10.71
N ASN A 8 19.31 25.92 -11.96
CA ASN A 8 18.32 24.94 -12.36
C ASN A 8 18.61 23.56 -11.75
N LYS A 9 19.88 23.14 -11.68
CA LYS A 9 20.27 21.92 -10.95
C LYS A 9 19.93 22.01 -9.46
N ALA A 10 20.28 23.11 -8.79
CA ALA A 10 19.97 23.28 -7.37
C ALA A 10 18.46 23.27 -7.08
N LYS A 11 17.65 23.85 -7.98
CA LYS A 11 16.18 23.76 -7.90
C LYS A 11 15.68 22.34 -8.11
N GLN A 12 16.21 21.61 -9.09
CA GLN A 12 15.84 20.21 -9.34
C GLN A 12 16.26 19.27 -8.21
N GLU A 13 17.45 19.46 -7.64
CA GLU A 13 17.96 18.66 -6.51
C GLU A 13 17.11 18.89 -5.27
N LYS A 14 16.79 20.15 -4.95
CA LYS A 14 15.87 20.48 -3.85
C LYS A 14 14.47 19.89 -4.07
N ASN A 15 13.99 19.84 -5.31
CA ASN A 15 12.70 19.22 -5.64
C ASN A 15 12.75 17.69 -5.48
N LYS A 16 13.85 17.04 -5.89
CA LYS A 16 14.06 15.60 -5.71
C LYS A 16 14.18 15.20 -4.24
N GLU A 17 14.86 15.97 -3.40
CA GLU A 17 14.92 15.71 -1.95
C GLU A 17 13.54 15.79 -1.32
N PHE A 18 12.72 16.77 -1.73
CA PHE A 18 11.35 16.92 -1.27
C PHE A 18 10.46 15.74 -1.70
N GLU A 19 10.52 15.34 -2.98
CA GLU A 19 9.82 14.17 -3.51
C GLU A 19 10.24 12.89 -2.78
N ASN A 20 11.55 12.69 -2.55
CA ASN A 20 12.07 11.53 -1.82
C ASN A 20 11.56 11.48 -0.38
N ALA A 21 11.53 12.61 0.34
CA ALA A 21 11.00 12.67 1.69
C ALA A 21 9.49 12.37 1.73
N ILE A 22 8.73 12.82 0.73
CA ILE A 22 7.30 12.51 0.58
C ILE A 22 7.10 11.01 0.30
N ASN A 23 7.86 10.45 -0.63
CA ASN A 23 7.84 9.04 -0.99
C ASN A 23 8.18 8.15 0.21
N GLN A 24 9.22 8.48 0.96
CA GLN A 24 9.60 7.72 2.16
C GLN A 24 8.50 7.73 3.22
N LYS A 25 7.87 8.89 3.46
CA LYS A 25 6.72 8.99 4.37
C LYS A 25 5.52 8.20 3.88
N ALA A 26 5.20 8.24 2.59
CA ALA A 26 4.09 7.49 2.01
C ALA A 26 4.32 5.98 2.11
N THR A 27 5.52 5.51 1.79
CA THR A 27 5.95 4.12 1.96
C THR A 27 5.83 3.66 3.40
N MET A 28 6.33 4.44 4.36
CA MET A 28 6.26 4.08 5.78
C MET A 28 4.81 3.98 6.29
N GLN A 29 3.95 4.92 5.88
CA GLN A 29 2.51 4.85 6.16
C GLN A 29 1.87 3.60 5.53
N GLY A 30 2.22 3.28 4.28
CA GLY A 30 1.77 2.06 3.60
C GLY A 30 2.18 0.79 4.34
N THR A 31 3.44 0.70 4.77
CA THR A 31 3.96 -0.45 5.51
C THR A 31 3.23 -0.63 6.85
N ILE A 32 3.03 0.45 7.61
CA ILE A 32 2.33 0.40 8.89
C ILE A 32 0.88 -0.04 8.68
N ALA A 33 0.16 0.60 7.74
CA ALA A 33 -1.23 0.27 7.44
C ALA A 33 -1.39 -1.22 7.06
N MET A 34 -0.52 -1.72 6.20
CA MET A 34 -0.58 -3.11 5.77
C MET A 34 -0.17 -4.10 6.85
N ALA A 35 0.84 -3.78 7.65
CA ALA A 35 1.21 -4.61 8.81
C ALA A 35 0.01 -4.74 9.78
N SER A 36 -0.69 -3.65 10.06
CA SER A 36 -1.90 -3.67 10.88
C SER A 36 -3.01 -4.54 10.28
N ILE A 37 -3.28 -4.40 8.96
CA ILE A 37 -4.27 -5.23 8.27
C ILE A 37 -3.89 -6.72 8.31
N CYS A 38 -2.61 -7.05 8.09
CA CYS A 38 -2.11 -8.43 8.17
C CYS A 38 -2.32 -9.03 9.55
N ILE A 39 -2.04 -8.28 10.62
CA ILE A 39 -2.27 -8.73 12.01
C ILE A 39 -3.77 -9.01 12.22
N ILE A 40 -4.65 -8.10 11.78
CA ILE A 40 -6.10 -8.28 11.91
C ILE A 40 -6.56 -9.54 11.17
N ILE A 41 -6.14 -9.72 9.91
CA ILE A 41 -6.48 -10.89 9.10
C ILE A 41 -5.97 -12.18 9.75
N PHE A 42 -4.76 -12.17 10.30
CA PHE A 42 -4.19 -13.32 11.00
C PHE A 42 -5.04 -13.69 12.24
N VAL A 43 -5.41 -12.71 13.06
CA VAL A 43 -6.27 -12.94 14.23
C VAL A 43 -7.63 -13.51 13.82
N ILE A 44 -8.27 -12.94 12.79
CA ILE A 44 -9.55 -13.44 12.27
C ILE A 44 -9.42 -14.90 11.82
N LYS A 45 -8.33 -15.26 11.13
CA LYS A 45 -8.08 -16.64 10.69
C LYS A 45 -7.94 -17.61 11.84
N VAL A 46 -7.19 -17.24 12.88
CA VAL A 46 -7.02 -18.08 14.07
C VAL A 46 -8.38 -18.33 14.73
N VAL A 47 -9.13 -17.27 15.01
CA VAL A 47 -10.46 -17.37 15.63
C VAL A 47 -11.43 -18.21 14.79
N MET A 48 -11.46 -18.00 13.47
CA MET A 48 -12.33 -18.78 12.57
C MET A 48 -11.90 -20.25 12.44
N SER A 49 -10.60 -20.53 12.47
CA SER A 49 -10.08 -21.90 12.43
C SER A 49 -10.45 -22.65 13.71
N ASP A 50 -10.36 -21.98 14.86
CA ASP A 50 -10.80 -22.52 16.16
C ASP A 50 -12.31 -22.79 16.18
N ILE A 51 -13.13 -21.83 15.72
CA ILE A 51 -14.60 -22.01 15.63
C ILE A 51 -14.97 -23.17 14.71
N LYS A 52 -14.26 -23.35 13.59
CA LYS A 52 -14.50 -24.43 12.62
C LYS A 52 -13.87 -25.77 13.03
N GLY A 53 -13.13 -25.82 14.13
CA GLY A 53 -12.47 -27.04 14.61
C GLY A 53 -11.40 -27.59 13.66
N LEU A 54 -10.75 -26.71 12.89
CA LEU A 54 -9.73 -27.12 11.92
C LEU A 54 -8.41 -27.45 12.65
N GLU A 55 -7.81 -28.61 12.36
CA GLU A 55 -6.51 -29.01 12.91
C GLU A 55 -5.34 -28.11 12.46
N LYS A 56 -5.53 -27.32 11.39
CA LYS A 56 -4.53 -26.40 10.85
C LYS A 56 -5.16 -25.06 10.52
N VAL A 57 -4.45 -23.97 10.85
CA VAL A 57 -4.84 -22.60 10.49
C VAL A 57 -4.91 -22.48 8.96
N ILE A 58 -5.99 -21.87 8.46
CA ILE A 58 -6.21 -21.63 7.03
C ILE A 58 -4.98 -20.91 6.44
N PRO A 59 -4.35 -21.44 5.38
CA PRO A 59 -3.08 -20.91 4.89
C PRO A 59 -3.19 -19.46 4.42
N PHE A 60 -2.09 -18.72 4.57
CA PHE A 60 -2.02 -17.29 4.30
C PHE A 60 -1.68 -17.01 2.83
N TYR A 61 -2.67 -17.14 1.94
CA TYR A 61 -2.50 -17.03 0.49
C TYR A 61 -2.83 -15.66 -0.11
N ASP A 62 -2.59 -14.57 0.63
CA ASP A 62 -2.99 -13.23 0.19
C ASP A 62 -1.83 -12.24 0.05
N THR A 63 -0.62 -12.72 -0.25
CA THR A 63 0.54 -11.86 -0.60
C THR A 63 0.19 -10.89 -1.73
N VAL A 64 -0.66 -11.30 -2.67
CA VAL A 64 -1.15 -10.44 -3.75
C VAL A 64 -2.07 -9.35 -3.21
N ALA A 65 -3.02 -9.69 -2.33
CA ALA A 65 -3.88 -8.69 -1.68
C ALA A 65 -3.03 -7.70 -0.88
N ILE A 66 -2.02 -8.17 -0.16
CA ILE A 66 -1.14 -7.31 0.65
C ILE A 66 -0.36 -6.34 -0.23
N LEU A 67 0.18 -6.82 -1.34
CA LEU A 67 0.90 -5.97 -2.29
C LEU A 67 0.00 -4.87 -2.86
N TRP A 68 -1.21 -5.22 -3.29
CA TRP A 68 -2.15 -4.25 -3.87
C TRP A 68 -2.71 -3.30 -2.82
N GLY A 69 -2.97 -3.77 -1.60
CA GLY A 69 -3.34 -2.90 -0.47
C GLY A 69 -2.22 -1.92 -0.11
N TYR A 70 -0.96 -2.38 -0.09
CA TYR A 70 0.20 -1.51 0.11
C TYR A 70 0.27 -0.43 -0.98
N MET A 71 0.21 -0.83 -2.24
CA MET A 71 0.25 0.08 -3.40
C MET A 71 -0.88 1.11 -3.29
N MET A 72 -2.10 0.68 -2.97
CA MET A 72 -3.26 1.55 -2.76
C MET A 72 -2.96 2.65 -1.74
N VAL A 73 -2.50 2.29 -0.54
CA VAL A 73 -2.22 3.26 0.54
C VAL A 73 -1.10 4.24 0.12
N VAL A 74 -0.03 3.73 -0.49
CA VAL A 74 1.08 4.55 -0.95
C VAL A 74 0.61 5.54 -2.01
N TYR A 75 -0.06 5.09 -3.07
CA TYR A 75 -0.46 5.96 -4.17
C TYR A 75 -1.54 6.97 -3.78
N PHE A 76 -2.45 6.64 -2.87
CA PHE A 76 -3.36 7.66 -2.32
C PHE A 76 -2.63 8.68 -1.43
N SER A 77 -1.65 8.26 -0.63
CA SER A 77 -0.83 9.18 0.17
C SER A 77 0.01 10.11 -0.73
N LEU A 78 0.54 9.59 -1.84
CA LEU A 78 1.24 10.39 -2.85
C LEU A 78 0.31 11.35 -3.58
N TYR A 79 -0.88 10.91 -4.00
CA TYR A 79 -1.87 11.79 -4.61
C TYR A 79 -2.26 12.93 -3.67
N ARG A 80 -2.48 12.65 -2.38
CA ARG A 80 -2.84 13.68 -1.39
C ARG A 80 -1.76 14.75 -1.21
N LYS A 81 -0.50 14.44 -1.48
CA LYS A 81 0.63 15.36 -1.28
C LYS A 81 1.11 16.04 -2.57
N MET A 82 1.10 15.32 -3.68
CA MET A 82 1.60 15.80 -4.98
C MET A 82 0.48 16.21 -5.95
N HIS A 83 -0.77 15.83 -5.68
CA HIS A 83 -1.95 16.16 -6.49
C HIS A 83 -1.86 15.73 -7.97
N GLU A 84 -1.02 14.74 -8.29
CA GLU A 84 -0.91 14.22 -9.66
C GLU A 84 -1.94 13.13 -9.97
N ASN A 85 -2.70 13.32 -11.05
CA ASN A 85 -3.75 12.38 -11.49
C ASN A 85 -3.24 10.95 -11.74
N LYS A 86 -1.96 10.80 -12.11
CA LYS A 86 -1.34 9.49 -12.31
C LYS A 86 -1.34 8.65 -11.03
N HIS A 87 -1.06 9.25 -9.87
CA HIS A 87 -1.09 8.55 -8.59
C HIS A 87 -2.52 8.19 -8.18
N LEU A 88 -3.51 9.04 -8.47
CA LEU A 88 -4.91 8.73 -8.22
C LEU A 88 -5.38 7.51 -9.03
N LEU A 89 -5.09 7.48 -10.33
CA LEU A 89 -5.46 6.37 -11.21
C LEU A 89 -4.84 5.04 -10.75
N ILE A 90 -3.55 5.05 -10.39
CA ILE A 90 -2.89 3.84 -9.88
C ILE A 90 -3.45 3.43 -8.52
N GLY A 91 -3.75 4.40 -7.63
CA GLY A 91 -4.38 4.14 -6.34
C GLY A 91 -5.76 3.48 -6.48
N ILE A 92 -6.60 3.99 -7.38
CA ILE A 92 -7.92 3.42 -7.69
C ILE A 92 -7.80 2.03 -8.32
N GLY A 93 -6.89 1.84 -9.28
CA GLY A 93 -6.64 0.52 -9.86
C GLY A 93 -6.20 -0.50 -8.81
N SER A 94 -5.31 -0.08 -7.90
CA SER A 94 -4.84 -0.92 -6.78
C SER A 94 -5.95 -1.23 -5.78
N LEU A 95 -6.83 -0.27 -5.49
CA LEU A 95 -8.02 -0.46 -4.66
C LEU A 95 -8.94 -1.54 -5.25
N ILE A 96 -9.26 -1.47 -6.54
CA ILE A 96 -10.15 -2.45 -7.19
C ILE A 96 -9.58 -3.87 -7.06
N VAL A 97 -8.28 -4.04 -7.37
CA VAL A 97 -7.63 -5.35 -7.27
C VAL A 97 -7.61 -5.84 -5.82
N PHE A 98 -7.26 -4.96 -4.87
CA PHE A 98 -7.28 -5.27 -3.44
C PHE A 98 -8.68 -5.74 -2.99
N THR A 99 -9.74 -5.03 -3.38
CA THR A 99 -11.13 -5.41 -3.05
C THR A 99 -11.50 -6.78 -3.60
N ILE A 100 -11.09 -7.12 -4.84
CA ILE A 100 -11.36 -8.43 -5.44
C ILE A 100 -10.69 -9.56 -4.62
N TYR A 101 -9.44 -9.38 -4.21
CA TYR A 101 -8.74 -10.38 -3.40
C TYR A 101 -9.31 -10.48 -1.98
N MET A 102 -9.64 -9.35 -1.36
CA MET A 102 -10.32 -9.34 -0.06
C MET A 102 -11.68 -10.03 -0.11
N TYR A 103 -12.44 -9.87 -1.20
CA TYR A 103 -13.69 -10.59 -1.41
C TYR A 103 -13.46 -12.11 -1.51
N LYS A 104 -12.48 -12.55 -2.32
CA LYS A 104 -12.11 -13.98 -2.39
C LYS A 104 -11.69 -14.53 -1.03
N PHE A 105 -10.95 -13.73 -0.26
CA PHE A 105 -10.53 -14.10 1.09
C PHE A 105 -11.74 -14.34 2.01
N ILE A 106 -12.71 -13.43 2.02
CA ILE A 106 -13.95 -13.56 2.80
C ILE A 106 -14.75 -14.79 2.36
N CYS A 107 -14.88 -15.03 1.05
CA CYS A 107 -15.56 -16.21 0.52
C CYS A 107 -14.86 -17.53 0.89
N THR A 108 -13.54 -17.51 1.12
CA THR A 108 -12.79 -18.68 1.59
C THR A 108 -12.98 -18.92 3.09
N LEU A 109 -13.33 -17.87 3.85
CA LEU A 109 -13.57 -17.95 5.29
C LEU A 109 -14.99 -18.39 5.64
N LEU A 110 -15.99 -18.11 4.80
CA LEU A 110 -17.37 -18.60 4.94
C LEU A 110 -17.44 -20.12 4.71
#